data_AF-X0Y761-F1
#
_entry.id   AF-X0Y761-F1
#
_cell.length_a   1.000
_cell.length_b   1.000
_cell.length_c   1.000
_cell.angle_alpha   90.00
_cell.angle_beta   90.00
_cell.angle_gamma   90.00
#
_symmetry.space_group_name_H-M   'P 1'
#
loop_
_entity.id
_entity.type
_entity.pdbx_description
1 polymer ?
#
loop_
_entity_poly.entity_id
_entity_poly.type
_entity_poly.pdbx_seq_one_letter_code
_entity_poly.pdbx_strand_id
1 'polypeptide(L)'
;VQGIQGDQGIQGIQGETGDTGSQGIQGEKGMNWQGEWSSGEYQIDDTVEYLGTSYIATAITTETPSISATNWDVVALKGTDGAGAGNLLSDGSIPMDGGYSPANPQDIATRAYIDQGASFAVYNPSGSIMVAGSPVYPNGDIVGGVTSVTLAQADSHDNLGNEIFVLAEDIGTLSPGQAKRDGAVFNVDTDAFTAGDLLWISPTVAGEYVNVMPEFPNYPIQVGAVIVKSATAGILGLIIAGSTHDTFENFWN
;
A
#
# COMPACT_ATOMS: atom_id res chain seq x y z
N VAL A 1 27.95 -1.35 -88.39
CA VAL A 1 26.55 -1.07 -87.98
C VAL A 1 26.52 -1.19 -86.46
N GLN A 2 26.33 -0.08 -85.73
CA GLN A 2 26.27 -0.05 -84.27
C GLN A 2 24.84 0.28 -83.85
N GLY A 3 24.25 -0.56 -82.99
CA GLY A 3 22.82 -0.50 -82.63
C GLY A 3 22.47 0.71 -81.79
N ILE A 4 21.29 1.28 -82.05
CA ILE A 4 20.72 2.37 -81.26
C ILE A 4 20.46 1.89 -79.82
N GLN A 5 20.85 2.71 -78.84
CA GLN A 5 20.61 2.45 -77.42
C GLN A 5 19.11 2.51 -77.15
N GLY A 6 18.58 1.51 -76.44
CA GLY A 6 17.14 1.42 -76.14
C GLY A 6 16.67 2.54 -75.22
N ASP A 7 15.42 2.97 -75.43
CA ASP A 7 14.78 4.04 -74.66
C ASP A 7 14.75 3.71 -73.16
N GLN A 8 14.95 4.74 -72.33
CA GLN A 8 14.96 4.60 -70.88
C GLN A 8 13.55 4.23 -70.38
N GLY A 9 13.47 3.26 -69.45
CA GLY A 9 12.21 2.82 -68.86
C GLY A 9 11.48 3.94 -68.12
N ILE A 10 10.14 3.93 -68.23
CA ILE A 10 9.26 4.88 -67.52
C ILE A 10 9.38 4.73 -66.00
N GLN A 11 9.30 5.84 -65.28
CA GLN A 11 9.33 5.84 -63.82
C GLN A 11 8.09 5.15 -63.23
N GLY A 12 8.27 4.37 -62.16
CA GLY A 12 7.19 3.67 -61.48
C GLY A 12 6.17 4.62 -60.86
N ILE A 13 4.90 4.20 -60.80
CA ILE A 13 3.82 4.95 -60.16
C ILE A 13 4.06 5.09 -58.65
N GLN A 14 3.69 6.24 -58.09
CA GLN A 14 3.74 6.49 -56.65
C GLN A 14 2.71 5.60 -55.93
N GLY A 15 3.08 5.06 -54.77
CA GLY A 15 2.18 4.22 -53.95
C GLY A 15 1.01 5.03 -53.36
N GLU A 16 -0.11 4.34 -53.12
CA GLU A 16 -1.30 4.93 -52.51
C GLU A 16 -1.04 5.37 -51.06
N THR A 17 -1.66 6.48 -50.66
CA THR A 17 -1.61 6.97 -49.27
C THR A 17 -2.28 5.97 -48.35
N GLY A 18 -1.67 5.66 -47.20
CA GLY A 18 -2.22 4.72 -46.22
C GLY A 18 -3.52 5.21 -45.58
N ASP A 19 -4.33 4.27 -45.08
CA ASP A 19 -5.61 4.54 -44.43
C ASP A 19 -5.44 5.44 -43.19
N THR A 20 -6.40 6.35 -42.99
CA THR A 20 -6.51 7.17 -41.78
C THR A 20 -6.71 6.26 -40.55
N GLY A 21 -5.98 6.52 -39.46
CA GLY A 21 -6.12 5.77 -38.21
C GLY A 21 -7.54 5.83 -37.63
N SER A 22 -7.91 4.81 -36.85
CA SER A 22 -9.20 4.75 -36.15
C SER A 22 -9.41 5.98 -35.26
N GLN A 23 -10.64 6.51 -35.25
CA GLN A 23 -11.03 7.57 -34.32
C GLN A 23 -10.84 7.11 -32.87
N GLY A 24 -10.33 8.00 -32.01
CA GLY A 24 -10.15 7.70 -30.58
C GLY A 24 -11.48 7.43 -29.87
N ILE A 25 -11.42 6.72 -28.75
CA ILE A 25 -12.58 6.47 -27.87
C ILE A 25 -13.21 7.81 -27.42
N GLN A 26 -14.54 7.87 -27.41
CA GLN A 26 -15.29 9.02 -26.91
C GLN A 26 -15.17 9.08 -25.37
N GLY A 27 -14.92 10.26 -24.80
CA GLY A 27 -14.79 10.45 -23.34
C GLY A 27 -16.06 10.11 -22.56
N GLU A 28 -15.90 9.70 -21.30
CA GLU A 28 -16.97 9.22 -20.42
C GLU A 28 -18.07 10.27 -20.16
N LYS A 29 -19.29 9.78 -19.95
CA LYS A 29 -20.52 10.50 -19.64
C LYS A 29 -20.31 11.43 -18.42
N GLY A 30 -20.69 12.71 -18.52
CA GLY A 30 -20.42 13.71 -17.48
C GLY A 30 -21.25 13.51 -16.21
N MET A 31 -20.62 13.73 -15.05
CA MET A 31 -21.26 13.76 -13.71
C MET A 31 -21.84 15.15 -13.42
N ASN A 32 -23.02 15.23 -12.78
CA ASN A 32 -23.66 16.50 -12.41
C ASN A 32 -23.41 16.83 -10.93
N TRP A 33 -22.42 17.68 -10.63
CA TRP A 33 -22.11 18.05 -9.24
C TRP A 33 -23.17 18.99 -8.62
N GLN A 34 -23.79 18.57 -7.52
CA GLN A 34 -24.82 19.31 -6.78
C GLN A 34 -24.32 19.93 -5.45
N GLY A 35 -23.07 19.68 -5.05
CA GLY A 35 -22.48 20.20 -3.80
C GLY A 35 -22.72 19.31 -2.58
N GLU A 36 -22.65 19.89 -1.38
CA GLU A 36 -22.92 19.17 -0.13
C GLU A 36 -24.36 18.66 -0.10
N TRP A 37 -24.53 17.40 0.28
CA TRP A 37 -25.83 16.77 0.35
C TRP A 37 -26.75 17.52 1.30
N SER A 38 -27.97 17.72 0.85
CA SER A 38 -29.06 18.24 1.67
C SER A 38 -30.31 17.39 1.42
N SER A 39 -31.23 17.40 2.37
CA SER A 39 -32.50 16.70 2.20
C SER A 39 -33.25 17.25 0.98
N GLY A 40 -33.40 16.43 -0.06
CA GLY A 40 -34.00 16.79 -1.34
C GLY A 40 -34.10 15.60 -2.29
N GLU A 41 -34.58 15.83 -3.51
CA GLU A 41 -34.62 14.83 -4.58
C GLU A 41 -33.43 15.04 -5.52
N TYR A 42 -32.73 13.96 -5.85
CA TYR A 42 -31.58 13.92 -6.76
C TYR A 42 -31.90 13.05 -7.98
N GLN A 43 -31.48 13.49 -9.17
CA GLN A 43 -31.67 12.76 -10.43
C GLN A 43 -30.52 11.77 -10.67
N ILE A 44 -30.71 10.83 -11.60
CA ILE A 44 -29.61 9.94 -12.02
C ILE A 44 -28.40 10.76 -12.50
N ASP A 45 -27.20 10.30 -12.17
CA ASP A 45 -25.90 10.96 -12.42
C ASP A 45 -25.64 12.25 -11.61
N ASP A 46 -26.57 12.68 -10.74
CA ASP A 46 -26.28 13.73 -9.76
C ASP A 46 -25.27 13.26 -8.74
N THR A 47 -24.30 14.11 -8.42
CA THR A 47 -23.20 13.80 -7.51
C THR A 47 -23.21 14.77 -6.34
N VAL A 48 -23.09 14.26 -5.12
CA VAL A 48 -23.11 15.03 -3.87
C VAL A 48 -21.95 14.68 -2.97
N GLU A 49 -21.56 15.59 -2.08
CA GLU A 49 -20.68 15.30 -0.94
C GLU A 49 -21.53 15.01 0.30
N TYR A 50 -21.33 13.86 0.95
CA TYR A 50 -21.95 13.58 2.25
C TYR A 50 -20.92 13.02 3.22
N LEU A 51 -20.75 13.71 4.36
CA LEU A 51 -19.72 13.39 5.35
C LEU A 51 -18.33 13.27 4.70
N GLY A 52 -18.04 14.17 3.76
CA GLY A 52 -16.79 14.23 3.00
C GLY A 52 -16.58 13.13 1.95
N THR A 53 -17.53 12.20 1.78
CA THR A 53 -17.52 11.19 0.71
C THR A 53 -18.38 11.67 -0.45
N SER A 54 -17.87 11.56 -1.67
CA SER A 54 -18.61 11.86 -2.89
C SER A 54 -19.42 10.65 -3.35
N TYR A 55 -20.72 10.84 -3.56
CA TYR A 55 -21.65 9.82 -4.03
C TYR A 55 -22.31 10.25 -5.35
N ILE A 56 -22.59 9.31 -6.23
CA ILE A 56 -23.39 9.50 -7.46
C ILE A 56 -24.71 8.76 -7.36
N ALA A 57 -25.81 9.43 -7.68
CA ALA A 57 -27.13 8.86 -7.68
C ALA A 57 -27.29 7.90 -8.87
N THR A 58 -27.61 6.64 -8.58
CA THR A 58 -27.85 5.59 -9.59
C THR A 58 -29.31 5.51 -10.03
N ALA A 59 -30.21 6.17 -9.30
CA ALA A 59 -31.62 6.35 -9.61
C ALA A 59 -32.15 7.68 -9.02
N ILE A 60 -33.35 8.11 -9.43
CA ILE A 60 -34.00 9.26 -8.79
C ILE A 60 -34.25 8.92 -7.31
N THR A 61 -33.70 9.71 -6.39
CA THR A 61 -33.67 9.36 -4.97
C THR A 61 -33.85 10.56 -4.05
N THR A 62 -34.50 10.32 -2.92
CA THR A 62 -34.54 11.24 -1.76
C THR A 62 -33.81 10.64 -0.55
N GLU A 63 -33.17 9.47 -0.74
CA GLU A 63 -32.43 8.73 0.27
C GLU A 63 -31.17 9.50 0.69
N THR A 64 -30.84 9.47 1.98
CA THR A 64 -29.56 9.96 2.47
C THR A 64 -28.42 9.06 1.98
N PRO A 65 -27.37 9.60 1.36
CA PRO A 65 -26.23 8.82 0.89
C PRO A 65 -25.57 8.03 2.00
N SER A 66 -25.18 6.79 1.70
CA SER A 66 -24.31 5.98 2.54
C SER A 66 -23.65 4.91 1.70
N ILE A 67 -22.58 4.30 2.21
CA ILE A 67 -21.87 3.19 1.54
C ILE A 67 -22.74 1.92 1.38
N SER A 68 -23.92 1.88 1.99
CA SER A 68 -24.89 0.78 1.90
C SER A 68 -26.24 1.23 1.32
N ALA A 69 -26.32 2.48 0.85
CA ALA A 69 -27.53 3.01 0.24
C ALA A 69 -27.79 2.32 -1.10
N THR A 70 -29.07 2.13 -1.44
CA THR A 70 -29.43 1.38 -2.66
C THR A 70 -29.31 2.24 -3.92
N ASN A 71 -29.53 3.55 -3.78
CA ASN A 71 -29.60 4.48 -4.91
C ASN A 71 -28.37 5.40 -5.04
N TRP A 72 -27.28 5.09 -4.33
CA TRP A 72 -26.05 5.87 -4.32
C TRP A 72 -24.83 4.96 -4.49
N ASP A 73 -24.00 5.25 -5.48
CA ASP A 73 -22.67 4.65 -5.64
C ASP A 73 -21.61 5.61 -5.11
N VAL A 74 -20.52 5.08 -4.56
CA VAL A 74 -19.38 5.89 -4.08
C VAL A 74 -18.48 6.26 -5.27
N VAL A 75 -18.27 7.56 -5.48
CA VAL A 75 -17.38 8.11 -6.51
C VAL A 75 -15.99 8.37 -5.94
N ALA A 76 -15.93 8.91 -4.72
CA ALA A 76 -14.68 9.13 -4.00
C ALA A 76 -14.94 9.04 -2.50
N LEU A 77 -14.23 8.17 -1.80
CA LEU A 77 -14.26 8.12 -0.34
C LEU A 77 -13.66 9.41 0.23
N LYS A 78 -14.19 9.89 1.36
CA LYS A 78 -13.52 10.93 2.14
C LYS A 78 -12.10 10.47 2.40
N GLY A 79 -11.11 11.20 1.90
CA GLY A 79 -9.73 11.03 2.34
C GLY A 79 -9.67 11.35 3.83
N THR A 80 -8.74 10.74 4.57
CA THR A 80 -8.46 11.22 5.93
C THR A 80 -8.21 12.72 5.84
N ASP A 81 -9.03 13.52 6.54
CA ASP A 81 -8.84 14.96 6.70
C ASP A 81 -7.35 15.14 6.93
N GLY A 82 -6.69 15.98 6.13
CA GLY A 82 -5.25 16.27 6.24
C GLY A 82 -4.90 17.01 7.53
N ALA A 83 -5.39 16.54 8.67
CA ALA A 83 -5.05 16.93 10.03
C ALA A 83 -3.67 16.40 10.45
N GLY A 84 -2.80 16.11 9.48
CA GLY A 84 -1.34 16.19 9.63
C GLY A 84 -0.87 17.29 8.68
N ALA A 85 -0.13 18.26 9.21
CA ALA A 85 0.26 19.50 8.53
C ALA A 85 1.08 19.25 7.25
N GLY A 86 0.41 18.99 6.13
CA GLY A 86 1.00 18.85 4.80
C GLY A 86 1.15 20.18 4.08
N ASN A 87 1.73 21.19 4.72
CA ASN A 87 2.24 22.35 3.98
C ASN A 87 3.73 22.10 3.73
N LEU A 88 4.14 22.00 2.46
CA LEU A 88 5.56 21.99 2.13
C LEU A 88 6.18 23.27 2.68
N LEU A 89 7.25 23.15 3.48
CA LEU A 89 8.07 24.31 3.78
C LEU A 89 8.61 24.83 2.43
N SER A 90 8.76 26.15 2.31
CA SER A 90 9.22 26.81 1.08
C SER A 90 10.62 26.38 0.60
N ASP A 91 11.30 25.51 1.35
CA ASP A 91 12.58 24.89 1.04
C ASP A 91 12.48 23.44 0.51
N GLY A 92 11.27 22.88 0.38
CA GLY A 92 11.05 21.53 -0.16
C GLY A 92 11.27 20.38 0.83
N SER A 93 11.44 20.67 2.12
CA SER A 93 11.46 19.64 3.16
C SER A 93 10.04 19.25 3.63
N ILE A 94 9.84 17.95 3.88
CA ILE A 94 8.63 17.41 4.50
C ILE A 94 8.73 17.55 6.02
N PRO A 95 7.76 18.18 6.71
CA PRO A 95 7.77 18.21 8.17
C PRO A 95 7.45 16.80 8.70
N MET A 96 8.43 16.19 9.37
CA MET A 96 8.21 14.99 10.19
C MET A 96 7.73 15.43 11.58
N ASP A 97 6.49 15.89 11.70
CA ASP A 97 5.82 15.97 13.02
C ASP A 97 4.30 16.10 12.87
N GLY A 98 3.56 15.18 13.49
CA GLY A 98 2.16 15.37 13.88
C GLY A 98 1.12 14.48 13.18
N GLY A 99 0.85 13.31 13.77
CA GLY A 99 -0.40 12.54 13.60
C GLY A 99 -0.31 11.34 12.65
N TYR A 100 0.04 10.16 13.17
CA TYR A 100 -0.05 8.91 12.41
C TYR A 100 -1.50 8.49 12.22
N SER A 101 -2.07 8.79 11.06
CA SER A 101 -3.15 7.99 10.49
C SER A 101 -2.55 6.69 9.93
N PRO A 102 -3.22 5.52 10.01
CA PRO A 102 -2.75 4.32 9.33
C PRO A 102 -2.50 4.66 7.86
N ALA A 103 -1.26 4.47 7.41
CA ALA A 103 -0.83 4.93 6.10
C ALA A 103 -1.64 4.25 4.99
N ASN A 104 -2.12 5.03 4.02
CA ASN A 104 -2.87 4.54 2.86
C ASN A 104 -2.01 3.50 2.10
N PRO A 105 -2.56 2.32 1.73
CA PRO A 105 -1.89 1.32 0.89
C PRO A 105 -1.18 1.87 -0.35
N GLN A 106 -1.69 2.95 -0.97
CA GLN A 106 -1.09 3.57 -2.15
C GLN A 106 0.22 4.32 -1.83
N ASP A 107 0.32 4.94 -0.66
CA ASP A 107 1.55 5.60 -0.19
C ASP A 107 2.61 4.56 0.19
N ILE A 108 2.17 3.41 0.73
CA ILE A 108 3.01 2.25 1.01
C ILE A 108 3.60 1.68 -0.28
N ALA A 109 2.73 1.44 -1.28
CA ALA A 109 3.15 0.94 -2.58
C ALA A 109 4.17 1.88 -3.22
N THR A 110 3.89 3.17 -3.23
CA THR A 110 4.80 4.18 -3.78
C THR A 110 6.16 4.13 -3.08
N ARG A 111 6.21 4.13 -1.73
CA ARG A 111 7.47 4.01 -0.98
C ARG A 111 8.22 2.71 -1.29
N ALA A 112 7.53 1.58 -1.37
CA ALA A 112 8.12 0.28 -1.72
C ALA A 112 8.74 0.25 -3.13
N TYR A 113 8.22 1.04 -4.08
CA TYR A 113 8.74 1.12 -5.46
C TYR A 113 10.00 2.00 -5.59
N ILE A 114 10.16 3.04 -4.77
CA ILE A 114 11.30 3.99 -4.83
C ILE A 114 12.38 3.70 -3.79
N ASP A 115 12.03 3.07 -2.68
CA ASP A 115 12.93 2.70 -1.59
C ASP A 115 12.75 1.20 -1.28
N GLN A 116 13.72 0.38 -1.69
CA GLN A 116 13.70 -1.05 -1.36
C GLN A 116 14.04 -1.29 0.12
N GLY A 117 14.42 -0.26 0.88
CA GLY A 117 14.77 -0.32 2.31
C GLY A 117 16.15 -0.94 2.55
N ALA A 118 16.96 -0.33 3.42
CA ALA A 118 18.23 -0.90 3.83
C ALA A 118 18.00 -2.16 4.68
N SER A 119 18.70 -3.25 4.37
CA SER A 119 18.73 -4.41 5.26
C SER A 119 19.85 -4.27 6.28
N PHE A 120 19.63 -4.81 7.47
CA PHE A 120 20.64 -4.91 8.52
C PHE A 120 20.73 -6.34 9.05
N ALA A 121 21.88 -6.66 9.61
CA ALA A 121 22.14 -7.99 10.14
C ALA A 121 21.36 -8.25 11.42
N VAL A 122 20.73 -9.42 11.49
CA VAL A 122 20.08 -9.97 12.69
C VAL A 122 20.52 -11.41 12.89
N TYR A 123 20.39 -11.93 14.11
CA TYR A 123 20.71 -13.32 14.44
C TYR A 123 19.46 -14.07 14.89
N ASN A 124 19.23 -15.27 14.35
CA ASN A 124 18.19 -16.18 14.81
C ASN A 124 18.76 -17.09 15.91
N PRO A 125 18.42 -16.87 17.19
CA PRO A 125 18.88 -17.70 18.31
C PRO A 125 18.04 -18.97 18.48
N SER A 126 16.98 -19.17 17.68
CA SER A 126 16.03 -20.27 17.87
C SER A 126 16.52 -21.59 17.26
N GLY A 127 15.91 -22.68 17.72
CA GLY A 127 16.09 -24.02 17.16
C GLY A 127 15.26 -24.29 15.90
N SER A 128 14.58 -23.28 15.35
CA SER A 128 13.74 -23.38 14.16
C SER A 128 14.14 -22.35 13.11
N ILE A 129 13.77 -22.60 11.85
CA ILE A 129 13.92 -21.61 10.79
C ILE A 129 12.92 -20.48 11.06
N MET A 130 13.37 -19.23 10.90
CA MET A 130 12.47 -18.08 10.82
C MET A 130 12.31 -17.71 9.34
N VAL A 131 11.09 -17.53 8.88
CA VAL A 131 10.75 -17.38 7.46
C VAL A 131 10.80 -15.92 7.04
N ALA A 132 11.17 -15.66 5.79
CA ALA A 132 11.13 -14.34 5.19
C ALA A 132 9.72 -13.71 5.34
N GLY A 133 9.67 -12.42 5.66
CA GLY A 133 8.42 -11.70 5.86
C GLY A 133 7.86 -11.80 7.29
N SER A 134 8.39 -12.64 8.18
CA SER A 134 7.94 -12.67 9.58
C SER A 134 8.34 -11.39 10.34
N PRO A 135 7.44 -10.78 11.13
CA PRO A 135 7.77 -9.70 12.03
C PRO A 135 8.55 -10.23 13.24
N VAL A 136 9.59 -9.50 13.65
CA VAL A 136 10.48 -9.84 14.76
C VAL A 136 10.83 -8.60 15.58
N TYR A 137 11.29 -8.82 16.80
CA TYR A 137 11.80 -7.76 17.68
C TYR A 137 13.17 -8.15 18.27
N PRO A 138 14.05 -7.18 18.58
CA PRO A 138 15.29 -7.44 19.32
C PRO A 138 15.02 -8.00 20.71
N ASN A 139 15.72 -9.06 21.09
CA ASN A 139 15.59 -9.66 22.43
C ASN A 139 16.71 -9.24 23.41
N GLY A 140 17.60 -8.32 22.99
CA GLY A 140 18.68 -7.76 23.81
C GLY A 140 19.98 -8.57 23.82
N ASP A 141 19.99 -9.79 23.25
CA ASP A 141 21.20 -10.59 23.14
C ASP A 141 22.01 -10.23 21.89
N ILE A 142 23.34 -10.31 21.98
CA ILE A 142 24.26 -10.08 20.85
C ILE A 142 25.10 -11.33 20.65
N VAL A 143 25.03 -11.92 19.45
CA VAL A 143 25.81 -13.10 19.07
C VAL A 143 26.69 -12.76 17.88
N GLY A 144 28.01 -12.92 18.02
CA GLY A 144 28.96 -12.59 16.96
C GLY A 144 28.95 -11.12 16.54
N GLY A 145 28.52 -10.21 17.43
CA GLY A 145 28.38 -8.77 17.14
C GLY A 145 27.08 -8.40 16.43
N VAL A 146 26.15 -9.34 16.27
CA VAL A 146 24.84 -9.14 15.64
C VAL A 146 23.73 -9.30 16.68
N THR A 147 22.77 -8.39 16.69
CA THR A 147 21.62 -8.44 17.61
C THR A 147 20.73 -9.63 17.29
N SER A 148 20.36 -10.38 18.32
CA SER A 148 19.44 -11.51 18.23
C SER A 148 17.99 -11.04 18.23
N VAL A 149 17.14 -11.76 17.50
CA VAL A 149 15.73 -11.42 17.33
C VAL A 149 14.82 -12.57 17.73
N THR A 150 13.57 -12.24 18.06
CA THR A 150 12.49 -13.20 18.37
C THR A 150 11.25 -12.86 17.55
N LEU A 151 10.47 -13.86 17.16
CA LEU A 151 9.21 -13.67 16.42
C LEU A 151 8.25 -12.80 17.25
N ALA A 152 7.71 -11.75 16.63
CA ALA A 152 6.81 -10.82 17.30
C ALA A 152 5.39 -11.40 17.38
N GLN A 153 4.72 -11.15 18.51
CA GLN A 153 3.31 -11.48 18.73
C GLN A 153 2.64 -10.33 19.49
N ALA A 154 1.41 -10.00 19.11
CA ALA A 154 0.68 -8.86 19.65
C ALA A 154 -0.07 -9.12 20.96
N ASP A 155 0.45 -10.02 21.79
CA ASP A 155 -0.16 -10.50 23.04
C ASP A 155 0.39 -9.82 24.31
N SER A 156 1.57 -9.21 24.24
CA SER A 156 2.21 -8.54 25.37
C SER A 156 3.02 -7.32 24.94
N HIS A 157 3.03 -6.28 25.78
CA HIS A 157 3.90 -5.12 25.59
C HIS A 157 5.37 -5.53 25.60
N ASP A 158 5.79 -6.51 26.41
CA ASP A 158 7.20 -6.91 26.48
C ASP A 158 7.70 -7.53 25.15
N ASN A 159 6.79 -8.12 24.38
CA ASN A 159 7.08 -8.68 23.05
C ASN A 159 7.13 -7.61 21.95
N LEU A 160 6.67 -6.39 22.24
CA LEU A 160 6.48 -5.33 21.25
C LEU A 160 7.05 -3.97 21.68
N GLY A 161 7.57 -3.85 22.91
CA GLY A 161 8.09 -2.61 23.50
C GLY A 161 9.32 -2.05 22.81
N ASN A 162 9.91 -2.87 21.92
CA ASN A 162 11.09 -2.57 21.14
C ASN A 162 10.73 -2.17 19.70
N GLU A 163 11.75 -1.86 18.90
CA GLU A 163 11.61 -1.66 17.46
C GLU A 163 11.20 -2.97 16.77
N ILE A 164 10.21 -2.92 15.88
CA ILE A 164 9.78 -4.07 15.06
C ILE A 164 10.54 -4.07 13.74
N PHE A 165 10.95 -5.26 13.33
CA PHE A 165 11.60 -5.54 12.06
C PHE A 165 10.87 -6.64 11.31
N VAL A 166 11.11 -6.76 10.02
CA VAL A 166 10.61 -7.85 9.19
C VAL A 166 11.79 -8.56 8.55
N LEU A 167 11.81 -9.89 8.62
CA LEU A 167 12.89 -10.68 8.03
C LEU A 167 12.91 -10.52 6.52
N ALA A 168 14.08 -10.25 5.96
CA ALA A 168 14.27 -10.07 4.53
C ALA A 168 14.51 -11.38 3.78
N GLU A 169 14.82 -12.46 4.52
CA GLU A 169 15.16 -13.78 4.01
C GLU A 169 14.81 -14.85 5.05
N ASP A 170 14.79 -16.11 4.61
CA ASP A 170 14.72 -17.25 5.53
C ASP A 170 16.03 -17.34 6.31
N ILE A 171 15.95 -17.36 7.63
CA ILE A 171 17.11 -17.46 8.52
C ILE A 171 17.11 -18.84 9.18
N GLY A 172 18.13 -19.62 8.87
CA GLY A 172 18.37 -20.93 9.49
C GLY A 172 18.55 -20.86 11.00
N THR A 173 18.51 -22.02 11.65
CA THR A 173 18.71 -22.13 13.10
C THR A 173 20.08 -21.61 13.52
N LEU A 174 20.17 -20.88 14.63
CA LEU A 174 21.45 -20.39 15.18
C LEU A 174 22.33 -19.66 14.15
N SER A 175 21.71 -18.96 13.22
CA SER A 175 22.38 -18.37 12.05
C SER A 175 22.11 -16.86 11.94
N PRO A 176 23.06 -16.10 11.39
CA PRO A 176 22.80 -14.71 11.01
C PRO A 176 21.95 -14.66 9.75
N GLY A 177 21.25 -13.55 9.57
CA GLY A 177 20.54 -13.20 8.34
C GLY A 177 20.22 -11.71 8.30
N GLN A 178 19.27 -11.33 7.46
CA GLN A 178 18.91 -9.95 7.22
C GLN A 178 17.46 -9.63 7.61
N ALA A 179 17.25 -8.43 8.15
CA ALA A 179 15.93 -7.87 8.39
C ALA A 179 15.86 -6.43 7.86
N LYS A 180 14.63 -5.94 7.70
CA LYS A 180 14.29 -4.60 7.20
C LYS A 180 13.31 -3.94 8.15
N ARG A 181 13.37 -2.61 8.19
CA ARG A 181 12.42 -1.77 8.93
C ARG A 181 11.45 -1.06 7.98
N ASP A 182 11.88 -0.76 6.78
CA ASP A 182 11.16 0.00 5.77
C ASP A 182 11.37 -0.59 4.37
N GLY A 183 10.69 0.02 3.40
CA GLY A 183 10.76 -0.38 1.99
C GLY A 183 9.87 -1.58 1.70
N ALA A 184 10.42 -2.61 1.06
CA ALA A 184 9.66 -3.80 0.69
C ALA A 184 10.42 -5.10 0.98
N VAL A 185 9.65 -6.14 1.29
CA VAL A 185 10.13 -7.52 1.36
C VAL A 185 9.52 -8.31 0.22
N PHE A 186 10.37 -8.98 -0.54
CA PHE A 186 10.01 -9.71 -1.77
C PHE A 186 10.06 -11.22 -1.53
N ASN A 187 9.34 -11.96 -2.37
CA ASN A 187 9.30 -13.42 -2.37
C ASN A 187 8.80 -14.00 -1.03
N VAL A 188 7.83 -13.32 -0.44
CA VAL A 188 7.16 -13.74 0.80
C VAL A 188 5.78 -14.30 0.47
N ASP A 189 5.28 -15.22 1.29
CA ASP A 189 3.93 -15.76 1.12
C ASP A 189 2.90 -14.74 1.61
N THR A 190 2.10 -14.22 0.69
CA THR A 190 0.99 -13.30 0.97
C THR A 190 -0.35 -13.87 0.51
N ASP A 191 -0.42 -15.17 0.20
CA ASP A 191 -1.59 -15.78 -0.44
C ASP A 191 -2.83 -15.78 0.47
N ALA A 192 -2.63 -15.73 1.78
CA ALA A 192 -3.70 -15.59 2.77
C ALA A 192 -4.42 -14.23 2.73
N PHE A 193 -3.84 -13.22 2.07
CA PHE A 193 -4.31 -11.83 2.08
C PHE A 193 -4.69 -11.33 0.68
N THR A 194 -5.26 -10.12 0.59
CA THR A 194 -5.53 -9.42 -0.66
C THR A 194 -4.54 -8.28 -0.86
N ALA A 195 -4.18 -7.97 -2.11
CA ALA A 195 -3.39 -6.77 -2.40
C ALA A 195 -4.15 -5.52 -1.94
N GLY A 196 -3.47 -4.65 -1.18
CA GLY A 196 -4.04 -3.49 -0.50
C GLY A 196 -4.42 -3.73 0.96
N ASP A 197 -4.47 -4.98 1.43
CA ASP A 197 -4.74 -5.26 2.85
C ASP A 197 -3.64 -4.65 3.72
N LEU A 198 -4.07 -3.88 4.73
CA LEU A 198 -3.20 -3.47 5.83
C LEU A 198 -2.94 -4.67 6.73
N LEU A 199 -1.71 -4.77 7.24
CA LEU A 199 -1.28 -5.89 8.06
C LEU A 199 -0.83 -5.42 9.44
N TRP A 200 -1.37 -6.09 10.45
CA TRP A 200 -0.99 -5.96 11.85
C TRP A 200 -0.38 -7.27 12.34
N ILE A 201 0.50 -7.19 13.34
CA ILE A 201 1.08 -8.38 13.97
C ILE A 201 -0.04 -9.21 14.61
N SER A 202 -0.01 -10.53 14.37
CA SER A 202 -1.01 -11.43 14.92
C SER A 202 -0.93 -11.50 16.45
N PRO A 203 -2.07 -11.41 17.16
CA PRO A 203 -2.12 -11.61 18.60
C PRO A 203 -2.09 -13.08 19.02
N THR A 204 -2.26 -14.02 18.07
CA THR A 204 -2.45 -15.45 18.37
C THR A 204 -1.33 -16.35 17.87
N VAL A 205 -0.56 -15.89 16.87
CA VAL A 205 0.51 -16.68 16.27
C VAL A 205 1.73 -15.78 16.07
N ALA A 206 2.84 -16.10 16.74
CA ALA A 206 4.07 -15.34 16.61
C ALA A 206 4.64 -15.42 15.18
N GLY A 207 5.07 -14.30 14.63
CA GLY A 207 5.65 -14.22 13.29
C GLY A 207 4.62 -14.18 12.15
N GLU A 208 3.33 -14.05 12.46
CA GLU A 208 2.23 -13.99 11.49
C GLU A 208 1.50 -12.64 11.53
N TYR A 209 0.62 -12.43 10.54
CA TYR A 209 -0.18 -11.22 10.40
C TYR A 209 -1.69 -11.48 10.51
N VAL A 210 -2.42 -10.43 10.85
CA VAL A 210 -3.87 -10.31 10.66
C VAL A 210 -4.17 -9.08 9.81
N ASN A 211 -5.26 -9.11 9.03
CA ASN A 211 -5.72 -7.97 8.23
C ASN A 211 -6.90 -7.21 8.87
N VAL A 212 -7.14 -7.48 10.15
CA VAL A 212 -8.07 -6.72 11.00
C VAL A 212 -7.28 -6.22 12.19
N MET A 213 -7.42 -4.93 12.49
CA MET A 213 -6.75 -4.28 13.61
C MET A 213 -7.04 -5.04 14.93
N PRO A 214 -5.99 -5.45 15.68
CA PRO A 214 -6.17 -6.02 17.02
C PRO A 214 -6.82 -5.03 18.00
N GLU A 215 -7.75 -5.53 18.83
CA GLU A 215 -8.36 -4.77 19.92
C GLU A 215 -7.73 -5.12 21.28
N PHE A 216 -7.86 -4.20 22.24
CA PHE A 216 -7.46 -4.42 23.64
C PHE A 216 -8.04 -5.76 24.17
N PRO A 217 -7.26 -6.60 24.87
CA PRO A 217 -5.94 -6.35 25.48
C PRO A 217 -4.73 -6.51 24.55
N ASN A 218 -4.95 -6.82 23.26
CA ASN A 218 -3.88 -6.99 22.30
C ASN A 218 -3.43 -5.65 21.70
N TYR A 219 -2.24 -5.63 21.12
CA TYR A 219 -1.57 -4.41 20.68
C TYR A 219 -1.69 -4.21 19.16
N PRO A 220 -2.29 -3.11 18.67
CA PRO A 220 -2.47 -2.89 17.25
C PRO A 220 -1.20 -2.34 16.58
N ILE A 221 -0.22 -3.20 16.34
CA ILE A 221 1.02 -2.81 15.66
C ILE A 221 0.90 -3.06 14.17
N GLN A 222 0.75 -1.97 13.40
CA GLN A 222 0.75 -2.01 11.95
C GLN A 222 2.18 -2.15 11.42
N VAL A 223 2.38 -3.09 10.51
CA VAL A 223 3.70 -3.36 9.88
C VAL A 223 3.75 -2.85 8.46
N GLY A 224 2.63 -2.90 7.73
CA GLY A 224 2.62 -2.55 6.32
C GLY A 224 1.36 -2.95 5.58
N ALA A 225 1.50 -3.17 4.29
CA ALA A 225 0.44 -3.62 3.42
C ALA A 225 0.92 -4.65 2.40
N VAL A 226 -0.01 -5.47 1.91
CA VAL A 226 0.25 -6.39 0.81
C VAL A 226 0.28 -5.62 -0.50
N ILE A 227 1.42 -5.61 -1.18
CA ILE A 227 1.56 -4.97 -2.50
C ILE A 227 1.24 -5.97 -3.61
N VAL A 228 1.75 -7.19 -3.49
CA VAL A 228 1.49 -8.29 -4.42
C VAL A 228 1.06 -9.51 -3.64
N LYS A 229 -0.11 -10.06 -3.99
CA LYS A 229 -0.62 -11.34 -3.52
C LYS A 229 0.04 -12.49 -4.31
N SER A 230 0.80 -13.34 -3.64
CA SER A 230 1.34 -14.58 -4.21
C SER A 230 1.95 -15.45 -3.11
N ALA A 231 1.86 -16.77 -3.25
CA ALA A 231 2.50 -17.73 -2.35
C ALA A 231 4.03 -17.78 -2.47
N THR A 232 4.61 -17.30 -3.57
CA THR A 232 6.06 -17.43 -3.84
C THR A 232 6.73 -16.15 -4.32
N ALA A 233 5.95 -15.20 -4.86
CA ALA A 233 6.42 -13.93 -5.38
C ALA A 233 5.66 -12.76 -4.74
N GLY A 234 5.15 -12.95 -3.53
CA GLY A 234 4.43 -11.92 -2.81
C GLY A 234 5.36 -10.78 -2.43
N ILE A 235 4.78 -9.60 -2.27
CA ILE A 235 5.50 -8.39 -1.86
C ILE A 235 4.76 -7.76 -0.70
N LEU A 236 5.48 -7.60 0.41
CA LEU A 236 5.04 -6.83 1.58
C LEU A 236 5.70 -5.45 1.51
N GLY A 237 4.89 -4.40 1.49
CA GLY A 237 5.36 -3.03 1.63
C GLY A 237 5.36 -2.64 3.09
N LEU A 238 6.50 -2.19 3.60
CA LEU A 238 6.71 -1.91 5.00
C LEU A 238 6.47 -0.44 5.32
N ILE A 239 5.59 -0.19 6.29
CA ILE A 239 5.49 1.06 7.02
C ILE A 239 5.38 0.69 8.48
N ILE A 240 6.54 0.40 9.05
CA ILE A 240 6.63 0.18 10.48
C ILE A 240 6.55 1.55 11.12
N ALA A 241 5.36 1.90 11.62
CA ALA A 241 5.20 3.02 12.55
C ALA A 241 6.19 2.80 13.71
N GLY A 242 6.87 3.86 14.14
CA GLY A 242 7.92 3.78 15.15
C GLY A 242 7.48 2.99 16.40
N SER A 243 8.47 2.48 17.14
CA SER A 243 8.33 1.74 18.40
C SER A 243 7.07 2.10 19.19
N THR A 244 6.44 1.13 19.88
CA THR A 244 5.20 1.28 20.67
C THR A 244 5.08 2.56 21.51
N HIS A 245 6.17 3.23 21.87
CA HIS A 245 6.14 4.57 22.47
C HIS A 245 5.36 5.63 21.66
N ASP A 246 5.40 5.59 20.32
CA ASP A 246 4.78 6.63 19.47
C ASP A 246 3.27 6.38 19.23
N THR A 247 2.85 5.12 19.38
CA THR A 247 1.45 4.69 19.19
C THR A 247 0.66 4.53 20.49
N PHE A 248 1.30 4.34 21.64
CA PHE A 248 0.56 4.14 22.91
C PHE A 248 0.14 5.45 23.59
N GLU A 249 0.98 6.50 23.53
CA GLU A 249 0.73 7.79 24.21
C GLU A 249 -0.27 8.69 23.47
N ASN A 250 -0.44 8.52 22.15
CA ASN A 250 -1.33 9.35 21.32
C ASN A 250 -2.76 8.81 21.18
N PHE A 251 -3.02 7.55 21.56
CA PHE A 251 -4.35 6.93 21.37
C PHE A 251 -5.27 7.04 22.59
N TRP A 252 -4.77 7.48 23.74
CA TRP A 252 -5.52 7.54 25.00
C TRP A 252 -5.52 8.90 25.73
N ASN A 253 -5.10 9.98 25.05
CA ASN A 253 -5.23 11.36 25.54
C ASN A 253 -6.24 12.17 24.70
#